data_AF-A0A9E2N5G3-F1
#
_entry.id   AF-A0A9E2N5G3-F1
#
_cell.length_a   1.000
_cell.length_b   1.000
_cell.length_c   1.000
_cell.angle_alpha   90.00
_cell.angle_beta   90.00
_cell.angle_gamma   90.00
#
_symmetry.space_group_name_H-M   'P 1'
#
loop_
_entity.id
_entity.type
_entity.pdbx_description
1 polymer ?
#
loop_
_entity_poly.entity_id
_entity_poly.type
_entity_poly.pdbx_seq_one_letter_code
_entity_poly.pdbx_strand_id
1 'polypeptide(L)'
;MSDLDPGLVEQARNRLGAARRVVALTGAGISAESGVPTFRGADGLWRRYRPEDLATPQAFQRNPDLVWEWYDWRRGLIAEKQPNPGHQALAD
;
A
#
# COMPACT_ATOMS: atom_id res chain seq x y z
N MET A 1 -9.15 -15.19 6.11
CA MET A 1 -7.88 -15.97 6.08
C MET A 1 -8.14 -17.39 5.57
N SER A 2 -8.87 -17.54 4.45
CA SER A 2 -9.57 -18.80 4.09
C SER A 2 -9.34 -19.28 2.64
N ASP A 3 -8.42 -18.70 1.86
CA ASP A 3 -8.35 -18.98 0.41
C ASP A 3 -6.97 -19.38 -0.14
N LEU A 4 -5.99 -19.72 0.72
CA LEU A 4 -4.68 -20.16 0.25
C LEU A 4 -4.58 -21.69 0.33
N ASP A 5 -4.30 -22.31 -0.82
CA ASP A 5 -3.99 -23.74 -0.90
C ASP A 5 -2.78 -24.06 -0.01
N PRO A 6 -2.95 -24.91 1.02
CA PRO A 6 -1.86 -25.30 1.92
C PRO A 6 -0.64 -25.86 1.18
N GLY A 7 -0.85 -26.54 0.03
CA GLY A 7 0.23 -27.05 -0.80
C GLY A 7 1.08 -25.94 -1.42
N LEU A 8 0.47 -24.82 -1.82
CA LEU A 8 1.21 -23.66 -2.34
C LEU A 8 2.00 -22.94 -1.24
N VAL A 9 1.43 -22.83 -0.03
CA VAL A 9 2.13 -22.25 1.13
C VAL A 9 3.37 -23.07 1.47
N GLU A 10 3.25 -24.40 1.50
CA GLU A 10 4.36 -25.31 1.75
C GLU A 10 5.45 -25.20 0.67
N GLN A 11 5.07 -25.15 -0.60
CA GLN A 11 6.02 -24.94 -1.70
C GLN A 11 6.74 -23.60 -1.59
N ALA A 12 6.04 -22.52 -1.24
CA ALA A 12 6.64 -21.21 -1.04
C ALA A 12 7.66 -21.23 0.10
N ARG A 13 7.32 -21.87 1.24
CA ARG A 13 8.24 -22.03 2.38
C ARG A 13 9.53 -22.73 1.98
N ASN A 14 9.43 -23.84 1.25
CA ASN A 14 10.60 -24.61 0.82
C ASN A 14 11.49 -23.83 -0.16
N ARG A 15 10.89 -23.09 -1.09
CA ARG A 15 11.63 -22.23 -2.03
C ARG A 15 12.32 -21.07 -1.32
N LEU A 16 11.65 -20.43 -0.36
CA LEU A 16 12.22 -19.34 0.43
C LEU A 16 13.36 -19.85 1.33
N GLY A 17 13.21 -21.01 1.98
CA GLY A 17 14.25 -21.59 2.84
C GLY A 17 15.52 -22.01 2.09
N ALA A 18 15.41 -22.36 0.80
CA ALA A 18 16.56 -22.68 -0.05
C ALA A 18 17.16 -21.47 -0.78
N ALA A 19 16.49 -20.31 -0.77
CA ALA A 19 16.92 -19.14 -1.52
C ALA A 19 18.10 -18.44 -0.83
N ARG A 20 19.12 -18.08 -1.60
CA ARG A 20 20.26 -17.27 -1.11
C ARG A 20 20.02 -15.77 -1.17
N ARG A 21 19.05 -15.35 -1.99
CA ARG A 21 18.68 -13.95 -2.23
C ARG A 21 17.19 -13.91 -2.54
N VAL A 22 16.46 -13.10 -1.79
CA VAL A 22 15.02 -12.92 -1.92
C VAL A 22 14.72 -11.45 -2.18
N VAL A 23 13.73 -11.19 -3.04
CA VAL A 23 13.19 -9.85 -3.29
C VAL A 23 11.68 -9.92 -3.08
N ALA A 24 11.15 -9.05 -2.23
CA ALA A 24 9.71 -8.85 -2.07
C ALA A 24 9.27 -7.65 -2.90
N LEU A 25 8.40 -7.87 -3.88
CA LEU A 25 7.73 -6.77 -4.61
C LEU A 25 6.40 -6.47 -3.91
N THR A 26 6.30 -5.30 -3.31
CA THR A 26 5.10 -4.87 -2.57
C THR A 26 4.37 -3.75 -3.29
N GLY A 27 3.09 -3.58 -2.96
CA GLY A 27 2.27 -2.46 -3.40
C GLY A 27 1.33 -2.04 -2.28
N ALA A 28 0.41 -1.10 -2.55
CA ALA A 28 -0.50 -0.56 -1.54
C ALA A 28 -1.30 -1.62 -0.76
N GLY A 29 -1.54 -2.79 -1.37
CA GLY A 29 -2.24 -3.91 -0.73
C GLY A 29 -1.60 -4.41 0.56
N ILE A 30 -0.27 -4.33 0.71
CA ILE A 30 0.40 -4.75 1.96
C ILE A 30 -0.02 -3.89 3.15
N SER A 31 -0.42 -2.64 2.92
CA SER A 31 -0.84 -1.69 3.95
C SER A 31 -2.37 -1.63 4.13
N ALA A 32 -3.14 -2.37 3.33
CA ALA A 32 -4.60 -2.40 3.44
C ALA A 32 -5.05 -2.90 4.83
N GLU A 33 -4.41 -3.95 5.34
CA GLU A 33 -4.69 -4.49 6.69
C GLU A 33 -4.23 -3.55 7.82
N SER A 34 -3.37 -2.57 7.52
CA SER A 34 -3.04 -1.47 8.43
C SER A 34 -4.08 -0.34 8.40
N GLY A 35 -5.15 -0.48 7.61
CA GLY A 35 -6.17 0.55 7.42
C GLY A 35 -5.72 1.74 6.57
N VAL A 36 -4.66 1.58 5.77
CA VAL A 36 -4.24 2.60 4.79
C VAL A 36 -5.10 2.44 3.53
N PRO A 37 -5.82 3.49 3.08
CA PRO A 37 -6.62 3.41 1.86
C PRO A 37 -5.77 3.04 0.65
N THR A 38 -6.24 2.08 -0.14
CA THR A 38 -5.59 1.72 -1.40
C THR A 38 -6.11 2.58 -2.54
N PHE A 39 -5.34 2.71 -3.62
CA PHE A 39 -5.74 3.52 -4.78
C PHE A 39 -6.75 2.82 -5.70
N ARG A 40 -7.31 1.67 -5.31
CA ARG A 40 -8.31 0.92 -6.08
C ARG A 40 -9.56 0.70 -5.21
N GLY A 41 -10.74 0.98 -5.76
CA GLY A 41 -12.03 0.80 -5.07
C GLY A 41 -12.68 2.10 -4.60
N ALA A 42 -13.83 1.99 -3.91
CA ALA A 42 -14.66 3.12 -3.48
C ALA A 42 -13.95 4.07 -2.50
N ASP A 43 -12.98 3.54 -1.74
CA ASP A 43 -12.20 4.31 -0.75
C ASP A 43 -11.07 5.15 -1.38
N GLY A 44 -10.92 5.10 -2.71
CA GLY A 44 -9.86 5.80 -3.43
C GLY A 44 -10.12 7.29 -3.65
N LEU A 45 -11.33 7.80 -3.39
CA LEU A 45 -11.69 9.19 -3.68
C LEU A 45 -11.42 10.11 -2.48
N TRP A 46 -10.71 11.21 -2.73
CA TRP A 46 -10.67 12.35 -1.80
C TRP A 46 -11.49 13.50 -2.39
N ARG A 47 -12.55 13.90 -1.69
CA ARG A 47 -13.62 14.78 -2.20
C ARG A 47 -14.25 14.18 -3.47
N ARG A 48 -13.74 14.60 -4.64
CA ARG A 48 -14.16 14.16 -5.99
C ARG A 48 -12.98 13.79 -6.89
N TYR A 49 -11.76 13.84 -6.35
CA TYR A 49 -10.53 13.61 -7.11
C TYR A 49 -10.04 12.19 -6.92
N ARG A 50 -9.55 11.60 -8.01
CA ARG A 50 -8.78 10.37 -7.93
C ARG A 50 -7.31 10.72 -7.62
N PRO A 51 -6.58 9.84 -6.92
CA PRO A 51 -5.15 9.99 -6.64
C PRO A 51 -4.34 10.26 -7.90
N GLU A 52 -4.62 9.54 -8.98
CA GLU A 52 -4.02 9.68 -10.31
C GLU A 52 -4.28 11.04 -10.96
N ASP A 53 -5.30 11.78 -10.55
CA ASP A 53 -5.55 13.14 -11.04
C ASP A 53 -4.68 14.20 -10.33
N LEU A 54 -4.22 13.89 -9.11
CA LEU A 54 -3.49 14.83 -8.24
C LEU A 54 -2.00 14.53 -8.13
N ALA A 55 -1.59 13.26 -8.24
CA ALA A 55 -0.20 12.82 -8.17
C ALA A 55 0.54 12.98 -9.51
N THR A 56 0.39 14.12 -10.19
CA THR A 56 1.06 14.41 -11.47
C THR A 56 1.78 15.75 -11.42
N PRO A 57 2.90 15.90 -12.15
CA PRO A 57 3.59 17.20 -12.28
C PRO A 57 2.66 18.30 -12.79
N GLN A 58 1.77 17.97 -13.74
CA GLN A 58 0.83 18.92 -14.35
C GLN A 58 -0.22 19.40 -13.35
N ALA A 59 -0.73 18.51 -12.49
CA ALA A 59 -1.67 18.90 -11.43
C ALA A 59 -1.01 19.86 -10.43
N PHE A 60 0.23 19.56 -10.03
CA PHE A 60 0.99 20.42 -9.13
C PHE A 60 1.30 21.79 -9.74
N GLN A 61 1.69 21.84 -11.02
CA GLN A 61 1.90 23.11 -11.74
C GLN A 61 0.61 23.93 -11.87
N ARG A 62 -0.53 23.26 -12.10
CA ARG A 62 -1.83 23.92 -12.27
C ARG A 62 -2.38 24.46 -10.95
N ASN A 63 -2.28 23.70 -9.86
CA ASN A 63 -2.78 24.11 -8.55
C ASN A 63 -1.99 23.38 -7.44
N PRO A 64 -0.86 23.96 -6.98
CA PRO A 64 -0.01 23.34 -5.96
C PRO A 64 -0.71 23.26 -4.60
N ASP A 65 -1.54 24.24 -4.25
CA ASP A 65 -2.25 24.27 -2.96
C ASP A 65 -3.24 23.10 -2.84
N LEU A 66 -4.00 22.81 -3.90
CA LEU A 66 -4.91 21.66 -3.93
C LEU A 66 -4.16 20.33 -3.78
N VAL A 67 -2.99 20.20 -4.43
CA VAL A 67 -2.17 19.00 -4.33
C VAL A 67 -1.61 18.87 -2.91
N TRP A 68 -1.15 19.97 -2.30
CA TRP A 68 -0.70 19.98 -0.92
C TRP A 68 -1.79 19.66 0.09
N GLU A 69 -3.01 20.20 -0.07
CA GLU A 69 -4.17 19.84 0.77
C GLU A 69 -4.41 18.33 0.74
N TRP A 70 -4.33 17.71 -0.44
CA TRP A 70 -4.50 16.27 -0.59
C TRP A 70 -3.38 15.48 0.11
N TYR A 71 -2.12 15.88 -0.04
CA TYR A 71 -1.01 15.23 0.65
C TYR A 71 -1.07 15.41 2.17
N ASP A 72 -1.49 16.58 2.66
CA ASP A 72 -1.65 16.84 4.10
C ASP A 72 -2.75 15.96 4.71
N TRP A 73 -3.90 15.86 4.05
CA TRP A 73 -4.96 14.93 4.43
C TRP A 73 -4.46 13.47 4.47
N ARG A 74 -3.69 13.03 3.46
CA ARG A 74 -3.09 11.68 3.45
C ARG A 74 -2.10 11.46 4.58
N ARG A 75 -1.30 12.47 4.93
CA ARG A 75 -0.39 12.42 6.08
C ARG A 75 -1.16 12.22 7.38
N GLY A 76 -2.24 12.96 7.58
CA GLY A 76 -3.13 12.80 8.73
C GLY A 76 -3.70 11.38 8.85
N LEU A 77 -4.18 10.82 7.73
CA LEU A 77 -4.70 9.45 7.72
C LEU A 77 -3.67 8.39 8.10
N ILE A 78 -2.42 8.54 7.63
CA ILE A 78 -1.37 7.53 7.83
C ILE A 78 -0.70 7.68 9.20
N ALA A 79 -0.69 8.89 9.79
CA ALA A 79 -0.01 9.17 11.06
C ALA A 79 -0.45 8.26 12.23
N GLU A 80 -1.69 7.78 12.21
CA GLU A 80 -2.25 6.92 13.26
C GLU A 80 -2.12 5.42 12.95
N LYS A 81 -1.61 5.04 11.77
CA LYS A 81 -1.54 3.64 11.33
C LYS A 81 -0.23 2.99 11.78
N GLN A 82 -0.29 1.67 12.01
CA GLN A 82 0.85 0.87 12.45
C GLN A 82 1.18 -0.25 11.47
N PRO A 83 2.44 -0.70 11.40
CA PRO A 83 2.80 -1.89 10.62
C PRO A 83 1.98 -3.10 11.06
N ASN A 84 1.40 -3.81 10.09
CA ASN A 84 0.71 -5.08 10.32
C ASN A 84 1.71 -6.28 10.30
N PRO A 85 1.27 -7.50 10.62
CA PRO A 85 2.15 -8.68 10.63
C PRO A 85 2.89 -8.94 9.31
N GLY A 86 2.31 -8.58 8.17
CA GLY A 86 2.98 -8.71 6.86
C GLY A 86 4.20 -7.81 6.72
N HIS A 87 4.16 -6.60 7.28
CA HIS A 87 5.33 -5.71 7.31
C HIS A 87 6.41 -6.25 8.26
N GLN A 88 5.99 -6.74 9.44
CA GLN A 88 6.90 -7.29 10.44
C GLN A 88 7.63 -8.52 9.88
N ALA A 89 6.91 -9.42 9.21
CA ALA A 89 7.48 -10.61 8.59
C ALA A 89 8.47 -10.33 7.44
N LEU A 90 8.44 -9.14 6.83
CA LEU A 90 9.44 -8.73 5.83
C LEU A 90 10.65 -8.02 6.44
N ALA A 91 10.50 -7.47 7.65
CA ALA A 91 11.55 -6.74 8.33
C ALA A 91 12.51 -7.67 9.11
N ASP A 92 11.97 -8.76 9.66
CA ASP A 92 12.70 -9.79 10.40
C ASP A 92 13.40 -10.81 9.47
#